data_AF-A0A960QVM6-F1
#
_entry.id   AF-A0A960QVM6-F1
#
_cell.length_a   1.000
_cell.length_b   1.000
_cell.length_c   1.000
_cell.angle_alpha   90.00
_cell.angle_beta   90.00
_cell.angle_gamma   90.00
#
_symmetry.space_group_name_H-M   'P 1'
#
loop_
_entity.id
_entity.type
_entity.pdbx_description
1 polymer ?
#
loop_
_entity_poly.entity_id
_entity_poly.type
_entity_poly.pdbx_seq_one_letter_code
_entity_poly.pdbx_strand_id
1 'polypeptide(L)'
;RSQTGVASGAITTIQETGGSIGIAIAGTIFTMAEMGRFQELSTKHQLNIPPVMAEKVKALLSAPEKLHAYLSHQAPLLQDKVITAFKTSFLHGFHSGMMIATFVSLVCLISIICLLRKKT
;
A
#
# COMPACT_ATOMS: atom_id res chain seq x y z
N ARG A 1 5.03 -30.61 -29.81
CA ARG A 1 3.76 -29.84 -29.78
C ARG A 1 3.11 -29.82 -28.38
N SER A 2 3.16 -30.90 -27.59
CA SER A 2 2.62 -30.92 -26.21
C SER A 2 3.41 -30.09 -25.19
N GLN A 3 4.74 -29.95 -25.37
CA GLN A 3 5.60 -29.22 -24.43
C GLN A 3 5.33 -27.72 -24.37
N THR A 4 4.86 -27.09 -25.46
CA THR A 4 4.55 -25.66 -25.51
C THR A 4 3.33 -25.30 -24.65
N GLY A 5 2.33 -26.18 -24.57
CA GLY A 5 1.14 -25.98 -23.74
C GLY A 5 1.47 -26.06 -22.24
N VAL A 6 2.30 -27.03 -21.84
CA VAL A 6 2.76 -27.17 -20.45
C VAL A 6 3.63 -25.99 -20.04
N ALA A 7 4.55 -25.54 -20.91
CA ALA A 7 5.39 -24.38 -20.65
C ALA A 7 4.56 -23.09 -20.50
N SER A 8 3.55 -22.89 -21.35
CA SER A 8 2.65 -21.74 -21.26
C SER A 8 1.85 -21.75 -19.95
N GLY A 9 1.27 -22.90 -19.58
CA GLY A 9 0.51 -23.03 -18.33
C GLY A 9 1.37 -22.73 -17.11
N ALA A 10 2.60 -23.26 -17.07
CA ALA A 10 3.54 -23.00 -15.98
C ALA A 10 3.89 -21.51 -15.84
N ILE A 11 4.13 -20.80 -16.96
CA ILE A 11 4.41 -19.36 -16.94
C ILE A 11 3.22 -18.58 -16.36
N THR A 12 2.00 -18.87 -16.81
CA THR A 12 0.80 -18.19 -16.30
C THR A 12 0.62 -18.44 -14.81
N THR A 13 0.77 -19.68 -14.33
CA THR A 13 0.66 -19.98 -12.90
C THR A 13 1.71 -19.23 -12.08
N ILE A 14 2.95 -19.13 -12.57
CA ILE A 14 4.01 -18.36 -11.91
C ILE A 14 3.66 -16.87 -11.87
N GLN A 15 3.11 -16.32 -12.95
CA GLN A 15 2.69 -14.92 -13.01
C GLN A 15 1.57 -14.60 -12.01
N GLU A 16 0.52 -15.43 -11.95
CA GLU A 16 -0.60 -15.25 -11.02
C GLU A 16 -0.16 -15.40 -9.55
N THR A 17 0.66 -16.41 -9.28
CA THR A 17 1.20 -16.65 -7.92
C THR A 17 2.13 -15.52 -7.51
N GLY A 18 3.04 -15.11 -8.40
CA GLY A 18 3.96 -14.00 -8.17
C GLY A 18 3.22 -12.67 -7.99
N GLY A 19 2.18 -12.41 -8.78
CA GLY A 19 1.33 -11.22 -8.64
C GLY A 19 0.62 -11.19 -7.29
N SER A 20 0.04 -12.32 -6.86
CA SER A 20 -0.63 -12.44 -5.57
C SER A 20 0.33 -12.19 -4.39
N ILE A 21 1.53 -12.78 -4.43
CA ILE A 21 2.58 -12.56 -3.42
C ILE A 21 3.03 -11.09 -3.43
N GLY A 22 3.22 -10.51 -4.62
CA GLY A 22 3.61 -9.11 -4.78
C GLY A 22 2.58 -8.15 -4.16
N ILE A 23 1.29 -8.38 -4.40
CA ILE A 23 0.20 -7.60 -3.79
C ILE A 23 0.21 -7.74 -2.27
N ALA A 24 0.40 -8.95 -1.73
CA ALA A 24 0.43 -9.18 -0.29
C ALA A 24 1.60 -8.43 0.39
N ILE A 25 2.80 -8.48 -0.20
CA ILE A 25 3.98 -7.76 0.30
C ILE A 25 3.75 -6.24 0.20
N ALA A 26 3.31 -5.75 -0.95
CA ALA A 26 3.05 -4.32 -1.16
C ALA A 26 1.98 -3.79 -0.18
N GLY A 27 0.91 -4.55 0.04
CA GLY A 27 -0.15 -4.20 1.00
C GLY A 27 0.33 -4.18 2.45
N THR A 28 1.21 -5.12 2.83
CA THR A 28 1.83 -5.15 4.16
C THR A 28 2.70 -3.91 4.37
N ILE A 29 3.54 -3.57 3.40
CA ILE A 29 4.46 -2.44 3.51
C ILE A 29 3.72 -1.11 3.47
N PHE A 30 2.71 -1.00 2.60
CA PHE A 30 1.76 0.11 2.59
C PHE A 30 1.17 0.32 3.99
N THR A 31 0.64 -0.73 4.61
CA THR A 31 -0.03 -0.64 5.91
C THR A 31 0.94 -0.26 7.03
N MET A 32 2.15 -0.84 7.04
CA MET A 32 3.19 -0.50 8.01
C MET A 32 3.65 0.96 7.89
N ALA A 33 3.91 1.42 6.66
CA ALA A 33 4.36 2.79 6.40
C ALA A 33 3.25 3.82 6.70
N GLU A 34 2.00 3.50 6.34
CA GLU A 34 0.84 4.32 6.64
C GLU A 34 0.63 4.46 8.16
N MET A 35 0.60 3.36 8.90
CA MET A 35 0.42 3.39 10.36
C MET A 35 1.55 4.12 11.07
N GLY A 36 2.80 3.87 10.67
CA GLY A 36 3.96 4.55 11.24
C GLY A 36 3.88 6.07 11.03
N ARG A 37 3.55 6.51 9.81
CA ARG A 37 3.42 7.93 9.50
C ARG A 37 2.23 8.58 10.21
N PHE A 38 1.12 7.86 10.33
CA PHE A 38 -0.06 8.34 11.05
C PHE A 38 0.23 8.55 12.53
N GLN A 39 0.90 7.59 13.17
CA GLN A 39 1.29 7.69 14.57
C GLN A 39 2.27 8.84 14.82
N GLU A 40 3.22 9.07 13.91
CA GLU A 40 4.13 10.21 13.96
C GLU A 40 3.37 11.55 13.89
N LEU A 41 2.45 11.69 12.91
CA LEU A 41 1.64 12.91 12.76
C LEU A 41 0.68 13.11 13.93
N SER A 42 0.10 12.04 14.47
CA SER A 42 -0.77 12.07 15.64
C SER A 42 -0.02 12.60 16.86
N THR A 43 1.20 12.08 17.09
CA THR A 43 2.06 12.53 18.20
C THR A 43 2.50 13.99 17.99
N LYS A 44 2.92 14.35 16.77
CA LYS A 44 3.37 15.71 16.43
C LYS A 44 2.28 16.76 16.60
N HIS A 45 1.03 16.40 16.33
CA HIS A 45 -0.12 17.31 16.46
C HIS A 45 -0.86 17.16 17.79
N GLN A 46 -0.32 16.39 18.73
CA GLN A 46 -0.94 16.07 20.03
C GLN A 46 -2.38 15.55 19.87
N LEU A 47 -2.63 14.86 18.76
CA LEU A 47 -3.88 14.19 18.50
C LEU A 47 -3.84 12.89 19.30
N ASN A 48 -4.48 12.86 20.45
CA ASN A 48 -4.74 11.62 21.19
C ASN A 48 -5.88 10.86 20.50
N ILE A 49 -5.57 10.20 19.39
CA ILE A 49 -6.53 9.41 18.62
C ILE A 49 -6.46 7.96 19.12
N PRO A 50 -7.55 7.41 19.69
CA PRO A 50 -7.61 6.01 20.06
C PRO A 50 -7.42 5.11 18.83
N PRO A 51 -6.77 3.94 18.94
CA PRO A 51 -6.56 3.02 17.82
C PRO A 51 -7.87 2.66 17.10
N VAL A 52 -8.95 2.45 17.86
CA VAL A 52 -10.29 2.13 17.34
C VAL A 52 -10.85 3.27 16.46
N MET A 53 -10.54 4.53 16.79
CA MET A 53 -10.94 5.68 15.98
C MET A 53 -10.11 5.75 14.69
N ALA A 54 -8.81 5.46 14.76
CA ALA A 54 -7.93 5.44 13.59
C ALA A 54 -8.38 4.39 12.56
N GLU A 55 -8.77 3.19 13.01
CA GLU A 55 -9.33 2.15 12.14
C GLU A 55 -10.66 2.57 11.52
N LYS A 56 -11.56 3.20 12.29
CA LYS A 56 -12.82 3.72 11.76
C LYS A 56 -12.60 4.83 10.75
N VAL A 57 -11.68 5.75 11.02
CA VAL A 57 -11.30 6.80 10.07
C VAL A 57 -10.78 6.17 8.78
N LYS A 58 -9.87 5.20 8.86
CA LYS A 58 -9.36 4.43 7.70
C LYS A 58 -10.48 3.79 6.90
N ALA A 59 -11.40 3.08 7.55
CA ALA A 59 -12.53 2.42 6.89
C ALA A 59 -13.51 3.40 6.24
N LEU A 60 -13.66 4.60 6.82
CA LEU A 60 -14.59 5.62 6.34
C LEU A 60 -13.96 6.58 5.33
N LEU A 61 -12.67 6.51 5.04
CA LEU A 61 -12.03 7.41 4.09
C LEU A 61 -12.56 7.28 2.66
N SER A 62 -13.04 6.08 2.30
CA SER A 62 -13.72 5.81 1.03
C SER A 62 -15.12 6.45 0.95
N ALA A 63 -15.65 6.93 2.08
CA ALA A 63 -16.98 7.52 2.21
C ALA A 63 -16.91 8.85 2.98
N PRO A 64 -16.47 9.95 2.33
CA PRO A 64 -16.15 11.21 2.98
C PRO A 64 -17.32 11.78 3.79
N GLU A 65 -18.57 11.63 3.33
CA GLU A 65 -19.76 12.09 4.07
C GLU A 65 -19.93 11.36 5.41
N LYS A 66 -19.71 10.05 5.44
CA LYS A 66 -19.78 9.24 6.67
C LYS A 66 -18.63 9.55 7.61
N LEU A 67 -17.44 9.80 7.07
CA LEU A 67 -16.28 10.23 7.84
C LEU A 67 -16.53 11.60 8.48
N HIS A 68 -17.10 12.54 7.72
CA HIS A 68 -17.42 13.87 8.23
C HIS A 68 -18.47 13.80 9.35
N ALA A 69 -19.53 13.00 9.19
CA ALA A 69 -20.54 12.77 10.23
C ALA A 69 -19.97 12.09 11.49
N TYR A 70 -19.07 11.13 11.32
CA TYR A 70 -18.42 10.45 12.45
C TYR A 70 -17.50 11.40 13.23
N LEU A 71 -16.67 12.17 12.52
CA LEU A 71 -15.74 13.12 13.13
C LEU A 71 -16.44 14.34 13.74
N SER A 72 -17.56 14.79 13.17
CA SER A 72 -18.33 15.91 13.74
C SER A 72 -18.98 15.54 15.08
N HIS A 73 -19.36 14.28 15.29
CA HIS A 73 -19.89 13.79 16.57
C HIS A 73 -18.80 13.51 17.61
N GLN A 74 -17.64 12.99 17.18
CA GLN A 74 -16.60 12.55 18.12
C GLN A 74 -15.56 13.62 18.43
N ALA A 75 -15.15 14.41 17.43
CA ALA A 75 -14.05 15.36 17.56
C ALA A 75 -14.16 16.51 16.53
N PRO A 76 -15.18 17.37 16.63
CA PRO A 76 -15.47 18.41 15.63
C PRO A 76 -14.31 19.40 15.44
N LEU A 77 -13.55 19.71 16.50
CA LEU A 77 -12.40 20.61 16.45
C LEU A 77 -11.14 19.99 15.81
N LEU A 78 -11.10 18.67 15.64
CA LEU A 78 -9.95 17.93 15.14
C LEU A 78 -10.16 17.35 13.74
N GLN A 79 -11.36 17.53 13.17
CA GLN A 79 -11.77 16.93 11.90
C GLN A 79 -10.78 17.18 10.77
N ASP A 80 -10.44 18.43 10.48
CA ASP A 80 -9.51 18.78 9.39
C ASP A 80 -8.09 18.26 9.64
N LYS A 81 -7.64 18.27 10.90
CA LYS A 81 -6.30 17.78 11.27
C LYS A 81 -6.21 16.26 11.12
N VAL A 82 -7.24 15.53 11.53
CA VAL A 82 -7.31 14.07 11.41
C VAL A 82 -7.38 13.65 9.94
N ILE A 83 -8.23 14.30 9.15
CA ILE A 83 -8.35 14.02 7.71
C ILE A 83 -7.03 14.31 6.99
N THR A 84 -6.41 15.44 7.29
CA THR A 84 -5.13 15.82 6.67
C THR A 84 -4.03 14.84 7.06
N ALA A 85 -3.89 14.53 8.36
CA ALA A 85 -2.91 13.56 8.84
C ALA A 85 -3.09 12.19 8.20
N PHE A 86 -4.35 11.74 8.05
CA PHE A 86 -4.64 10.48 7.39
C PHE A 86 -4.27 10.52 5.90
N LYS A 87 -4.71 11.55 5.15
CA LYS A 87 -4.39 11.69 3.71
C LYS A 87 -2.88 11.70 3.47
N THR A 88 -2.12 12.42 4.29
CA THR A 88 -0.66 12.46 4.21
C THR A 88 -0.04 11.09 4.50
N SER A 89 -0.56 10.37 5.49
CA SER A 89 -0.08 9.03 5.85
C SER A 89 -0.39 8.00 4.78
N PHE A 90 -1.59 8.05 4.21
CA PHE A 90 -2.01 7.23 3.08
C PHE A 90 -1.11 7.44 1.87
N LEU A 91 -0.87 8.70 1.48
CA LEU A 91 -0.01 9.03 0.35
C LEU A 91 1.43 8.53 0.58
N HIS A 92 1.92 8.64 1.81
CA HIS A 92 3.23 8.13 2.19
C HIS A 92 3.30 6.60 2.09
N GLY A 93 2.31 5.89 2.64
CA GLY A 93 2.21 4.44 2.50
C GLY A 93 2.15 4.00 1.03
N PHE A 94 1.34 4.70 0.23
CA PHE A 94 1.19 4.43 -1.21
C PHE A 94 2.51 4.63 -1.96
N HIS A 95 3.21 5.73 -1.70
CA HIS A 95 4.51 6.01 -2.29
C HIS A 95 5.55 4.94 -1.91
N SER A 96 5.57 4.52 -0.64
CA SER A 96 6.46 3.44 -0.17
C SER A 96 6.17 2.11 -0.87
N GLY A 97 4.90 1.76 -1.08
CA GLY A 97 4.52 0.58 -1.87
C GLY A 97 4.99 0.68 -3.34
N MET A 98 4.80 1.84 -3.97
CA MET A 98 5.23 2.11 -5.36
C MET A 98 6.75 2.05 -5.55
N MET A 99 7.52 2.52 -4.56
CA MET A 99 8.98 2.44 -4.58
C MET A 99 9.46 0.99 -4.62
N ILE A 100 8.79 0.09 -3.91
CA ILE A 100 9.13 -1.34 -3.90
C ILE A 100 8.75 -1.99 -5.22
N ALA A 101 7.57 -1.68 -5.76
CA ALA A 101 7.19 -2.16 -7.09
C ALA A 101 8.22 -1.72 -8.15
N THR A 102 8.70 -0.48 -8.07
CA THR A 102 9.78 0.04 -8.93
C THR A 102 11.07 -0.73 -8.75
N PHE A 103 11.50 -0.98 -7.50
CA PHE A 103 12.71 -1.72 -7.20
C PHE A 103 12.67 -3.16 -7.73
N VAL A 104 11.57 -3.88 -7.48
CA VAL A 104 11.36 -5.25 -7.99
C VAL A 104 11.37 -5.25 -9.53
N SER A 105 10.72 -4.28 -10.16
CA SER A 105 10.72 -4.15 -11.62
C SER A 105 12.13 -3.92 -12.18
N LEU A 106 12.95 -3.11 -11.50
CA LEU A 106 14.35 -2.88 -11.87
C LEU A 106 15.18 -4.16 -11.77
N VAL A 107 15.04 -4.92 -10.67
CA VAL A 107 15.74 -6.20 -10.48
C VAL A 107 15.34 -7.22 -11.56
N CYS A 108 14.06 -7.30 -11.91
CA CYS A 108 13.58 -8.14 -13.01
C CYS A 108 14.20 -7.72 -14.35
N LEU A 109 14.23 -6.42 -14.65
CA LEU A 109 14.82 -5.89 -15.89
C LEU A 109 16.32 -6.22 -15.99
N ILE A 110 17.08 -6.03 -14.91
CA ILE A 110 18.50 -6.39 -14.84
C ILE A 110 18.70 -7.89 -15.08
N SER A 111 17.88 -8.72 -14.44
CA SER A 111 17.95 -10.18 -14.59
C SER A 111 17.71 -10.62 -16.03
N ILE A 112 16.72 -10.02 -16.70
CA ILE A 112 16.43 -10.28 -18.12
C ILE A 112 17.63 -9.85 -18.99
N ILE A 113 18.19 -8.67 -18.76
CA ILE A 113 19.36 -8.17 -19.51
C ILE A 113 20.56 -9.12 -19.34
N CYS A 114 20.84 -9.59 -18.12
CA CYS A 114 21.91 -10.55 -17.86
C CYS A 114 21.70 -11.89 -18.57
N LEU A 115 20.46 -12.40 -18.58
CA LEU A 115 20.11 -13.64 -19.28
C LEU A 115 20.24 -13.51 -20.80
N LEU A 116 19.81 -12.37 -21.37
CA LEU A 116 19.96 -12.09 -22.80
C LEU A 116 21.43 -11.95 -23.20
N ARG A 117 22.25 -11.25 -22.40
CA ARG A 117 23.68 -11.09 -22.66
C ARG A 117 24.46 -12.40 -22.62
N LYS A 118 24.03 -13.39 -21.85
CA LYS A 118 24.70 -14.69 -21.77
C LYS A 118 24.40 -15.61 -22.97
N LYS A 119 23.40 -15.25 -23.78
CA LYS A 119 22.92 -16.02 -24.93
C LYS A 119 23.50 -15.55 -26.27
N THR A 120 24.13 -14.37 -26.28
CA THR A 120 24.86 -13.78 -27.41
C THR A 120 26.35 -14.02 -27.23
#